data_AF-A0A2N5WF66-F1
#
_entry.id   AF-A0A2N5WF66-F1
#
_cell.length_a   1.000
_cell.length_b   1.000
_cell.length_c   1.000
_cell.angle_alpha   90.00
_cell.angle_beta   90.00
_cell.angle_gamma   90.00
#
_symmetry.space_group_name_H-M   'P 1'
#
loop_
_entity.id
_entity.type
_entity.pdbx_description
1 polymer ?
#
loop_
_entity_poly.entity_id
_entity_poly.type
_entity_poly.pdbx_seq_one_letter_code
_entity_poly.pdbx_strand_id
1 'polypeptide(L)' 'MQRKNLKNDSDYPLIMPRELAAEFIGVSGPTFDKYYRYAHNFSVVKNGDVEEAFPRDSIIKWVADNWQLLEKRRKK' A
#
# COMPACT_ATOMS: atom_id res chain seq x y z
N MET A 1 -12.56 24.18 2.96
CA MET A 1 -11.83 23.06 2.33
C MET A 1 -10.92 22.44 3.38
N GLN A 2 -11.28 21.29 3.94
CA GLN A 2 -10.38 20.55 4.84
C GLN A 2 -9.15 20.11 4.05
N ARG A 3 -7.96 20.47 4.52
CA ARG A 3 -6.69 19.96 3.99
C ARG A 3 -6.73 18.44 4.10
N LYS A 4 -6.80 17.74 2.96
CA LYS A 4 -6.61 16.29 2.90
C LYS A 4 -5.29 15.97 3.61
N ASN A 5 -5.30 14.98 4.50
CA ASN A 5 -4.17 14.53 5.31
C ASN A 5 -2.82 14.71 4.59
N LEU A 6 -2.01 15.67 5.05
CA LEU A 6 -0.63 15.91 4.60
C LEU A 6 0.31 14.89 5.26
N LYS A 7 0.06 13.60 5.11
CA LYS A 7 1.08 12.61 5.47
C LYS A 7 2.09 12.57 4.33
N ASN A 8 3.35 12.87 4.63
CA ASN A 8 4.45 12.64 3.72
C ASN A 8 4.80 11.15 3.71
N ASP A 9 5.47 10.68 2.65
CA ASP A 9 5.90 9.28 2.56
C ASP A 9 6.76 8.87 3.77
N SER A 10 7.56 9.79 4.31
CA SER A 10 8.38 9.61 5.51
C SER A 10 7.58 9.32 6.79
N ASP A 11 6.31 9.67 6.82
CA ASP A 11 5.45 9.53 8.00
C ASP A 11 4.89 8.10 8.14
N TYR A 12 5.07 7.27 7.11
CA TYR A 12 4.66 5.88 7.12
C TYR A 12 5.76 4.99 7.72
N PRO A 13 5.40 4.07 8.66
CA PRO A 13 6.35 3.18 9.29
C PRO A 13 6.97 2.20 8.27
N LEU A 14 8.14 1.65 8.61
CA LEU A 14 8.84 0.66 7.77
C LEU A 14 8.02 -0.61 7.56
N ILE A 15 7.19 -0.96 8.54
CA ILE A 15 6.26 -2.08 8.49
C ILE A 15 4.86 -1.51 8.68
N MET A 16 4.00 -1.70 7.69
CA MET A 16 2.64 -1.15 7.69
C MET A 16 1.59 -2.26 7.83
N PRO A 17 0.55 -2.08 8.66
CA PRO A 17 -0.66 -2.88 8.55
C PRO A 17 -1.35 -2.59 7.21
N ARG A 18 -2.24 -3.50 6.81
CA ARG A 18 -2.99 -3.44 5.55
C ARG A 18 -3.63 -2.08 5.28
N GLU A 19 -4.28 -1.49 6.29
CA GLU A 19 -5.01 -0.22 6.17
C GLU A 19 -4.06 0.93 5.83
N LEU A 20 -2.89 0.98 6.47
CA LEU A 20 -1.87 1.98 6.21
C LEU A 20 -1.19 1.74 4.85
N ALA A 21 -0.96 0.49 4.45
CA ALA A 21 -0.40 0.16 3.15
C ALA A 21 -1.34 0.58 2.00
N ALA A 22 -2.65 0.39 2.18
CA ALA A 22 -3.66 0.84 1.22
C ALA A 22 -3.73 2.38 1.16
N GLU A 23 -3.69 3.07 2.31
CA GLU A 23 -3.63 4.53 2.40
C GLU A 23 -2.38 5.07 1.69
N PHE A 24 -1.21 4.46 1.92
CA PHE A 24 0.08 4.87 1.37
C PHE A 24 0.08 4.93 -0.16
N ILE A 25 -0.51 3.94 -0.83
CA ILE A 25 -0.61 3.92 -2.30
C ILE A 25 -1.89 4.57 -2.83
N GLY A 26 -2.72 5.14 -1.95
CA GLY A 26 -3.92 5.89 -2.29
C GLY A 26 -5.08 5.04 -2.82
N VAL A 27 -5.28 3.83 -2.30
CA VAL A 27 -6.35 2.91 -2.72
C VAL A 27 -7.19 2.42 -1.55
N SER A 28 -8.37 1.87 -1.84
CA SER A 28 -9.18 1.20 -0.82
C SER A 28 -8.59 -0.15 -0.42
N GLY A 29 -8.80 -0.57 0.84
CA GLY A 29 -8.36 -1.89 1.33
C GLY A 29 -8.74 -3.06 0.39
N PRO A 30 -9.99 -3.18 -0.09
CA PRO A 30 -10.35 -4.25 -1.03
C PRO A 30 -9.62 -4.17 -2.38
N THR A 31 -9.18 -2.99 -2.80
CA THR A 31 -8.35 -2.83 -4.00
C THR A 31 -6.92 -3.26 -3.74
N PHE A 32 -6.39 -2.90 -2.57
CA PHE A 32 -5.09 -3.35 -2.11
C PHE A 32 -5.03 -4.89 -2.06
N ASP A 33 -6.05 -5.54 -1.50
CA ASP A 33 -6.13 -7.01 -1.44
C ASP A 33 -6.13 -7.65 -2.83
N LYS A 34 -6.76 -7.01 -3.82
CA LYS A 34 -6.73 -7.48 -5.21
C LYS A 34 -5.31 -7.39 -5.77
N TYR A 35 -4.63 -6.28 -5.58
CA TYR A 35 -3.24 -6.13 -6.03
C TYR A 35 -2.30 -7.12 -5.34
N TYR A 36 -2.47 -7.31 -4.03
CA TYR A 36 -1.77 -8.32 -3.25
C TYR A 36 -2.02 -9.74 -3.78
N ARG A 37 -3.27 -10.11 -4.09
CA ARG A 37 -3.60 -11.45 -4.61
C ARG A 37 -3.13 -11.66 -6.05
N TYR A 38 -3.13 -10.63 -6.90
CA TYR A 38 -2.66 -10.71 -8.28
C TYR A 38 -1.13 -10.81 -8.37
N ALA A 39 -0.43 -10.14 -7.47
CA ALA A 39 1.01 -10.18 -7.38
C ALA A 39 1.41 -10.98 -6.14
N HIS A 40 1.55 -12.31 -6.30
CA HIS A 40 2.06 -13.26 -5.30
C HIS A 40 3.47 -12.93 -4.73
N ASN A 41 3.98 -11.71 -4.92
CA ASN A 41 5.32 -11.22 -4.57
C ASN A 41 5.34 -10.13 -3.49
N PHE A 42 4.22 -9.79 -2.85
CA PHE A 42 4.27 -8.93 -1.68
C PHE A 42 4.85 -9.71 -0.50
N SER A 43 6.07 -9.36 -0.10
CA SER A 43 6.66 -9.87 1.14
C SER A 43 5.74 -9.50 2.30
N VAL A 44 5.19 -10.50 2.99
CA VAL A 44 4.46 -10.29 4.25
C VAL A 44 5.38 -10.70 5.38
N VAL A 45 5.51 -9.81 6.35
CA VAL A 45 6.17 -10.10 7.62
C VAL A 45 5.11 -10.28 8.69
N LYS A 46 5.29 -11.31 9.52
CA LYS A 46 4.51 -11.48 10.74
C LYS A 46 5.18 -10.62 11.81
N ASN A 47 4.53 -9.53 12.21
CA ASN A 47 4.94 -8.76 13.37
C ASN A 47 4.09 -9.23 14.55
N GLY A 48 4.67 -9.42 15.74
CA GLY A 48 4.07 -10.20 16.84
C GLY A 48 2.61 -9.87 17.22
N ASP A 49 2.14 -8.65 16.91
CA ASP A 49 0.78 -8.17 17.19
C ASP A 49 -0.15 -8.10 15.95
N VAL A 50 0.35 -8.32 14.72
CA VAL A 50 -0.40 -8.16 13.48
C VAL A 50 -0.23 -9.39 12.59
N GLU A 51 -1.34 -10.05 12.24
CA GLU A 51 -1.32 -11.28 11.43
C GLU A 51 -0.63 -11.10 10.07
N GLU A 52 -0.77 -9.92 9.46
CA GLU A 52 -0.12 -9.56 8.20
C GLU A 52 0.38 -8.12 8.23
N ALA A 53 1.68 -7.94 8.03
CA ALA A 53 2.26 -6.62 7.88
C ALA A 53 3.15 -6.53 6.64
N PHE A 54 3.14 -5.36 6.01
CA PHE A 54 3.71 -5.10 4.70
C PHE A 54 4.92 -4.17 4.83
N PRO A 55 6.13 -4.61 4.45
CA PRO A 55 7.30 -3.75 4.40
C PRO A 55 7.08 -2.64 3.38
N ARG A 56 7.37 -1.40 3.79
CA ARG A 56 7.26 -0.21 2.95
C ARG A 56 8.03 -0.35 1.65
N ASP A 57 9.27 -0.83 1.72
CA ASP A 57 10.13 -0.98 0.54
C ASP A 57 9.56 -1.98 -0.47
N SER A 58 8.95 -3.07 0.01
CA SER A 58 8.27 -4.04 -0.86
C SER A 58 7.08 -3.41 -1.57
N ILE A 59 6.30 -2.56 -0.88
CA ILE A 59 5.21 -1.80 -1.49
C ILE A 59 5.74 -0.81 -2.53
N ILE A 60 6.79 -0.05 -2.22
CA ILE A 60 7.40 0.92 -3.16
C ILE A 60 7.88 0.21 -4.42
N LYS A 61 8.60 -0.92 -4.26
CA LYS A 61 9.07 -1.72 -5.38
C LYS A 61 7.91 -2.21 -6.24
N TRP A 62 6.86 -2.73 -5.62
CA TRP A 62 5.68 -3.17 -6.36
C TRP A 62 5.01 -2.03 -7.14
N VAL A 63 4.86 -0.85 -6.51
CA VAL A 63 4.30 0.33 -7.18
C VAL A 63 5.16 0.75 -8.37
N ALA A 64 6.49 0.74 -8.23
CA ALA A 64 7.40 1.06 -9.33
C ALA A 64 7.21 0.09 -10.51
N ASP A 65 7.04 -1.20 -10.23
CA ASP A 65 6.83 -2.22 -11.26
C ASP A 65 5.40 -2.20 -11.87
N ASN A 66 4.41 -1.68 -11.14
CA ASN A 66 2.98 -1.83 -11.47
C ASN A 66 2.19 -0.50 -11.56
N TRP A 67 2.87 0.64 -11.66
CA TRP A 67 2.25 1.99 -11.61
C TRP A 67 1.08 2.17 -12.60
N GLN A 68 1.12 1.50 -13.75
CA GLN A 68 0.06 1.54 -14.77
C GLN A 68 -1.30 1.01 -14.26
N LEU A 69 -1.29 0.08 -13.29
CA LEU A 69 -2.50 -0.44 -12.67
C LEU A 69 -3.19 0.60 -11.77
N LEU A 70 -2.41 1.57 -11.26
CA LEU A 70 -2.90 2.68 -10.44
C LEU A 70 -3.42 3.82 -11.32
N GLU A 71 -2.75 4.11 -12.44
CA GLU A 71 -3.14 5.19 -13.35
C GLU A 71 -4.51 5.01 -14.00
N LYS A 72 -4.86 3.78 -14.43
CA LYS A 72 -6.15 3.51 -15.09
C LYS A 72 -7.37 3.90 -14.24
N ARG A 73 -7.21 4.02 -12.92
CA ARG A 73 -8.29 4.41 -12.00
C ARG A 73 -8.33 5.89 -11.66
N ARG A 74 -7.28 6.67 -11.91
CA ARG A 74 -7.29 8.13 -11.69
C ARG A 74 -8.05 8.90 -12.77
N LYS A 75 -8.26 8.31 -13.95
CA LYS A 75 -8.94 8.93 -15.10
C LYS A 75 -10.46 8.70 -15.16
N LYS A 76 -11.07 8.09 -14.13
CA LYS A 76 -12.52 7.87 -14.02
C LYS A 76 -13.07 8.69 -12.86
#